data_AF-A0A151XA19-F1
#
_entry.id   AF-A0A151XA19-F1
#
_cell.length_a   1.000
_cell.length_b   1.000
_cell.length_c   1.000
_cell.angle_alpha   90.00
_cell.angle_beta   90.00
_cell.angle_gamma   90.00
#
_symmetry.space_group_name_H-M   'P 1'
#
loop_
_entity.id
_entity.type
_entity.pdbx_description
1 polymer ?
#
loop_
_entity_poly.entity_id
_entity_poly.type
_entity_poly.pdbx_seq_one_letter_code
_entity_poly.pdbx_strand_id
1 'polypeptide(L)'
;MMFSGERYYNIYRILLTAIGLWPYQKPIIMQVQYVFFLGAYCFILLFQVKYLLKQIKLDWNSIEDNSEIRILGKYANENRLLSLILSFVVAFTIFFIIIIELIPIVLDAVTPMNKSRPRKVKIDFEFFIDEQQYFYVYLINEIITVLIGIFTILATGSLSFAFIRHCCATFKIASNLIEKTVPKHTLQIPSYQKTHIMCQRINRAVHIHRKSVQLVFT
;
A
#
# COMPACT_ATOMS: atom_id res chain seq x y z
N MET A 1 -30.11 21.70 -43.43
CA MET A 1 -29.79 20.28 -43.15
C MET A 1 -28.82 20.26 -41.97
N MET A 2 -29.24 19.79 -40.79
CA MET A 2 -28.30 19.57 -39.68
C MET A 2 -27.40 18.38 -40.03
N PHE A 3 -26.09 18.60 -40.08
CA PHE A 3 -25.10 17.57 -40.38
C PHE A 3 -25.13 16.51 -39.27
N SER A 4 -25.42 15.25 -39.60
CA SER A 4 -25.51 14.16 -38.60
C SER A 4 -24.21 13.99 -37.78
N GLY A 5 -23.06 14.39 -38.35
CA GLY A 5 -21.75 14.38 -37.72
C GLY A 5 -21.61 15.33 -36.53
N GLU A 6 -22.30 16.48 -36.50
CA GLU A 6 -22.21 17.42 -35.37
C GLU A 6 -22.77 16.83 -34.08
N ARG A 7 -23.84 16.03 -34.20
CA ARG A 7 -24.49 15.41 -33.05
C ARG A 7 -23.62 14.31 -32.45
N TYR A 8 -23.01 13.48 -33.29
CA TYR A 8 -22.03 12.47 -32.87
C TYR A 8 -20.80 13.13 -32.24
N TYR A 9 -20.24 14.16 -32.89
CA TYR A 9 -19.10 14.90 -32.36
C TYR A 9 -19.39 15.51 -30.97
N ASN A 10 -20.56 16.11 -30.78
CA ASN A 10 -20.95 16.68 -29.49
C ASN A 10 -21.08 15.61 -28.39
N ILE A 11 -21.61 14.42 -28.73
CA ILE A 11 -21.69 13.29 -27.79
C ILE A 11 -20.28 12.81 -27.42
N TYR A 12 -19.41 12.58 -28.40
CA TYR A 12 -18.02 12.17 -28.15
C TYR A 12 -17.25 13.21 -27.34
N ARG A 13 -17.44 14.49 -27.64
CA ARG A 13 -16.85 15.58 -26.87
C ARG A 13 -17.28 15.54 -25.41
N ILE A 14 -18.58 15.43 -25.13
CA ILE A 14 -19.08 15.35 -23.75
C ILE A 14 -18.51 14.13 -23.03
N LEU A 15 -18.47 12.97 -23.68
CA LEU A 15 -17.96 11.73 -23.11
C LEU A 15 -16.46 11.82 -22.78
N LEU A 16 -15.65 12.28 -23.72
CA LEU A 16 -14.21 12.47 -23.54
C LEU A 16 -13.90 13.56 -22.51
N THR A 17 -14.69 14.62 -22.49
CA THR A 17 -14.58 15.68 -21.47
C THR A 17 -14.86 15.08 -20.09
N ALA A 18 -15.92 14.29 -19.91
CA ALA A 18 -16.25 13.66 -18.63
C ALA A 18 -15.17 12.71 -18.11
N ILE A 19 -14.48 12.00 -19.01
CA ILE A 19 -13.37 11.08 -18.68
C ILE A 19 -12.05 11.86 -18.44
N GLY A 20 -11.99 13.15 -18.78
CA GLY A 20 -10.77 13.98 -18.67
C GLY A 20 -9.75 13.73 -19.79
N LEU A 21 -10.17 13.06 -20.87
CA LEU A 21 -9.35 12.71 -22.04
C LEU A 21 -9.45 13.73 -23.18
N TRP A 22 -10.22 14.80 -23.01
CA TRP A 22 -10.42 15.82 -24.05
C TRP A 22 -9.25 16.83 -24.08
N PRO A 23 -8.58 17.03 -25.22
CA PRO A 23 -7.33 17.81 -25.30
C PRO A 23 -7.50 19.33 -25.09
N TYR A 24 -8.69 19.89 -25.28
CA TYR A 24 -8.97 21.34 -25.16
C TYR A 24 -9.85 21.68 -23.96
N GLN A 25 -9.62 21.01 -22.83
CA GLN A 25 -10.44 21.17 -21.63
C GLN A 25 -9.95 22.34 -20.78
N LYS A 26 -10.87 23.13 -20.21
CA LYS A 26 -10.49 24.26 -19.33
C LYS A 26 -9.75 23.73 -18.09
N PRO A 27 -8.71 24.41 -17.60
CA PRO A 27 -7.88 23.93 -16.48
C PRO A 27 -8.71 23.66 -15.21
N ILE A 28 -9.72 24.49 -14.94
CA ILE A 28 -10.64 24.32 -13.82
C ILE A 28 -11.41 22.99 -13.91
N ILE A 29 -11.87 22.61 -15.10
CA ILE A 29 -12.64 21.37 -15.29
C ILE A 29 -11.72 20.16 -15.07
N MET A 30 -10.48 20.21 -15.56
CA MET A 30 -9.49 19.15 -15.33
C MET A 30 -9.16 18.99 -13.84
N GLN A 31 -8.98 20.10 -13.10
CA GLN A 31 -8.74 20.07 -11.66
C GLN A 31 -9.91 19.45 -10.89
N VAL A 32 -11.15 19.84 -11.19
CA VAL A 32 -12.35 19.27 -10.55
C VAL A 32 -12.44 17.77 -10.81
N GLN A 33 -12.18 17.33 -12.04
CA GLN A 33 -12.20 15.91 -12.39
C GLN A 33 -11.10 15.12 -11.69
N TYR A 34 -9.88 15.64 -11.67
CA TYR A 34 -8.77 15.03 -10.96
C TYR A 34 -9.10 14.84 -9.48
N VAL A 35 -9.61 15.89 -8.82
CA VAL A 35 -10.02 15.82 -7.40
C VAL A 35 -11.14 14.80 -7.20
N PHE A 36 -12.12 14.74 -8.10
CA PHE A 36 -13.21 13.77 -8.03
C PHE A 36 -12.72 12.33 -8.18
N PHE A 37 -11.92 12.04 -9.20
CA PHE A 37 -11.37 10.70 -9.44
C PHE A 37 -10.40 10.27 -8.33
N LEU A 38 -9.53 11.18 -7.86
CA LEU A 38 -8.63 10.94 -6.74
C LEU A 38 -9.43 10.66 -5.46
N GLY A 39 -10.48 11.44 -5.18
CA GLY A 39 -11.36 11.25 -4.04
C GLY A 39 -12.10 9.90 -4.10
N ALA A 40 -12.65 9.54 -5.26
CA ALA A 40 -13.30 8.25 -5.46
C ALA A 40 -12.33 7.07 -5.28
N TYR A 41 -11.12 7.18 -5.83
CA TYR A 41 -10.06 6.17 -5.66
C TYR A 41 -9.67 6.00 -4.19
N CYS A 42 -9.41 7.10 -3.49
CA CYS A 42 -9.13 7.09 -2.05
C CYS A 42 -10.28 6.46 -1.24
N PHE A 43 -11.53 6.76 -1.59
CA PHE A 43 -12.69 6.17 -0.91
C PHE A 43 -12.76 4.66 -1.09
N ILE A 44 -12.53 4.15 -2.31
CA ILE A 44 -12.48 2.72 -2.61
C ILE A 44 -11.35 2.05 -1.81
N LEU A 45 -10.14 2.62 -1.83
CA LEU A 45 -9.00 2.11 -1.08
C LEU A 45 -9.26 2.05 0.43
N LEU A 46 -9.84 3.11 1.01
CA LEU A 46 -10.19 3.15 2.43
C LEU A 46 -11.21 2.06 2.79
N PHE A 47 -12.20 1.85 1.93
CA PHE A 47 -13.19 0.79 2.12
C PHE A 47 -12.54 -0.60 2.06
N GLN A 48 -11.67 -0.85 1.07
CA GLN A 48 -10.90 -2.09 0.93
C GLN A 48 -10.04 -2.36 2.17
N VAL A 49 -9.20 -1.42 2.59
CA VAL A 49 -8.35 -1.58 3.78
C VAL A 49 -9.17 -1.86 5.04
N LYS A 50 -10.29 -1.14 5.23
CA LYS A 50 -11.19 -1.37 6.37
C LYS A 50 -11.81 -2.76 6.34
N TYR A 51 -12.22 -3.23 5.16
CA TYR A 51 -12.74 -4.58 4.98
C TYR A 51 -11.70 -5.64 5.34
N LEU A 52 -10.47 -5.52 4.82
CA LEU A 52 -9.36 -6.44 5.08
C LEU A 52 -9.02 -6.51 6.58
N LEU A 53 -8.90 -5.37 7.25
CA LEU A 53 -8.63 -5.33 8.70
C LEU A 53 -9.75 -5.98 9.51
N LYS A 54 -11.01 -5.74 9.13
CA LYS A 54 -12.16 -6.39 9.77
C LYS A 54 -12.10 -7.90 9.59
N GLN A 55 -11.71 -8.37 8.41
CA GLN A 55 -11.57 -9.79 8.12
C GLN A 55 -10.47 -10.45 8.97
N ILE A 56 -9.30 -9.83 9.10
CA ILE A 56 -8.24 -10.31 9.99
C ILE A 56 -8.76 -10.47 11.43
N LYS A 57 -9.47 -9.46 11.92
CA LYS A 57 -10.06 -9.49 13.27
C LYS A 57 -11.05 -10.64 13.44
N LEU A 58 -11.92 -10.86 12.44
CA LEU A 58 -12.88 -11.97 12.45
C LEU A 58 -12.18 -13.32 12.40
N ASP A 59 -11.15 -13.47 11.56
CA ASP A 59 -10.36 -14.69 11.45
C ASP A 59 -9.72 -15.03 12.79
N TRP A 60 -9.11 -14.04 13.46
CA TRP A 60 -8.48 -14.21 14.77
C TRP A 60 -9.48 -14.67 15.84
N ASN A 61 -10.71 -14.12 15.83
CA ASN A 61 -11.75 -14.50 16.77
C ASN A 61 -12.38 -15.87 16.49
N SER A 62 -12.30 -16.36 15.25
CA SER A 62 -12.92 -17.63 14.82
C SER A 62 -12.06 -18.86 15.08
N ILE A 63 -10.78 -18.68 15.41
CA ILE A 63 -9.81 -19.76 15.60
C ILE A 63 -9.74 -20.10 17.09
N GLU A 64 -10.15 -21.32 17.43
CA GLU A 64 -10.11 -21.84 18.81
C GLU A 64 -8.90 -22.75 19.09
N ASP A 65 -8.32 -23.39 18.06
CA ASP A 65 -7.20 -24.31 18.25
C ASP A 65 -5.89 -23.56 18.58
N ASN A 66 -5.33 -23.82 19.76
CA ASN A 66 -4.04 -23.31 20.20
C ASN A 66 -2.92 -23.52 19.18
N SER A 67 -2.96 -24.62 18.42
CA SER A 67 -1.95 -24.91 17.39
C SER A 67 -2.05 -23.96 16.18
N GLU A 68 -3.27 -23.55 15.81
CA GLU A 68 -3.55 -22.56 14.76
C GLU A 68 -3.20 -21.14 15.23
N ILE A 69 -3.59 -20.77 16.46
CA ILE A 69 -3.27 -19.47 17.07
C ILE A 69 -1.75 -19.25 17.12
N ARG A 70 -0.98 -20.28 17.48
CA ARG A 70 0.49 -20.20 17.52
C ARG A 70 1.11 -19.91 16.15
N ILE A 71 0.54 -20.46 15.07
CA ILE A 71 1.00 -20.17 13.71
C ILE A 71 0.71 -18.71 13.38
N LEU A 72 -0.51 -18.25 13.62
CA LEU A 72 -0.92 -16.88 13.31
C LEU A 72 -0.08 -15.85 14.09
N GLY A 73 0.16 -16.11 15.39
CA GLY A 73 1.04 -15.30 16.23
C GLY A 73 2.50 -15.28 15.75
N LYS A 74 3.03 -16.41 15.27
CA LYS A 74 4.38 -16.48 14.70
C LYS A 74 4.52 -15.55 13.49
N TYR A 75 3.62 -15.65 12.52
CA TYR A 75 3.66 -14.80 11.31
C TYR A 75 3.45 -13.32 11.63
N ALA A 76 2.56 -13.00 12.58
CA ALA A 76 2.35 -11.63 13.04
C ALA A 76 3.60 -11.04 13.72
N ASN A 77 4.29 -11.83 14.56
CA ASN A 77 5.52 -11.39 15.21
C ASN A 77 6.69 -11.22 14.22
N GLU A 78 6.84 -12.14 13.26
CA GLU A 78 7.81 -11.98 12.18
C GLU A 78 7.53 -10.75 11.32
N ASN A 79 6.26 -10.46 11.01
CA ASN A 79 5.88 -9.23 10.31
C ASN A 79 6.21 -7.97 11.13
N ARG A 80 5.93 -7.98 12.44
CA ARG A 80 6.28 -6.87 13.34
C ARG A 80 7.78 -6.63 13.36
N LEU A 81 8.58 -7.69 13.47
CA LEU A 81 10.04 -7.60 13.44
C LEU A 81 10.54 -7.03 12.11
N LEU A 82 10.00 -7.51 10.98
CA LEU A 82 10.33 -6.99 9.65
C LEU A 82 10.01 -5.49 9.52
N SER A 83 8.83 -5.06 9.97
CA SER A 83 8.43 -3.64 9.95
C SER A 83 9.36 -2.76 10.80
N LEU A 84 9.82 -3.25 11.96
CA LEU A 84 10.78 -2.52 12.79
C LEU A 84 12.15 -2.39 12.11
N ILE A 85 12.65 -3.46 11.51
CA ILE A 85 13.90 -3.45 10.75
C ILE A 85 13.79 -2.48 9.56
N LEU A 86 12.70 -2.55 8.80
CA LEU A 86 12.46 -1.67 7.67
C LEU A 86 12.38 -0.19 8.12
N SER A 87 11.69 0.08 9.22
CA SER A 87 11.62 1.43 9.79
C SER A 87 12.99 1.96 10.20
N PHE A 88 13.86 1.11 10.76
CA PHE A 88 15.23 1.49 11.12
C PHE A 88 16.07 1.80 9.87
N VAL A 89 16.01 0.94 8.85
CA VAL A 89 16.70 1.16 7.58
C VAL A 89 16.25 2.47 6.94
N VAL A 90 14.94 2.72 6.89
CA VAL A 90 14.39 3.97 6.34
C VAL A 90 14.86 5.19 7.13
N ALA A 91 14.85 5.14 8.46
CA ALA A 91 15.36 6.23 9.30
C ALA A 91 16.85 6.51 9.04
N PHE A 92 17.66 5.47 8.88
CA PHE A 92 19.06 5.60 8.50
C PHE A 92 19.20 6.27 7.13
N THR A 93 18.42 5.85 6.12
CA THR A 93 18.47 6.50 4.79
C THR A 93 18.06 7.97 4.82
N ILE A 94 17.02 8.33 5.60
CA ILE A 94 16.60 9.73 5.79
C ILE A 94 17.75 10.56 6.39
N PHE A 95 18.47 10.01 7.37
CA PHE A 95 19.61 10.71 7.97
C PHE A 95 20.70 11.05 6.96
N PHE A 96 21.06 10.12 6.05
CA PHE A 96 22.04 10.41 4.99
C PHE A 96 21.51 11.42 3.97
N ILE A 97 20.23 11.36 3.60
CA ILE A 97 19.62 12.33 2.68
C ILE A 97 19.74 13.75 3.27
N ILE A 98 19.36 13.93 4.53
CA ILE A 98 19.45 15.21 5.24
C ILE A 98 20.90 15.70 5.30
N ILE A 99 21.86 14.83 5.60
CA ILE A 99 23.29 15.21 5.58
C ILE A 99 23.68 15.72 4.20
N ILE A 100 23.36 14.97 3.13
CA ILE A 100 23.71 15.34 1.75
C ILE A 100 23.12 16.71 1.36
N GLU A 101 21.88 16.98 1.78
CA GLU A 101 21.20 18.26 1.53
C GLU A 101 21.78 19.43 2.35
N LEU A 102 22.33 19.16 3.54
CA LEU A 102 22.95 20.17 4.41
C LEU A 102 24.44 20.44 4.10
N ILE A 103 25.14 19.54 3.38
CA ILE A 103 26.53 19.71 2.95
C ILE A 103 26.84 21.12 2.40
N PRO A 104 26.09 21.69 1.43
CA PRO A 104 26.42 23.00 0.89
C PRO A 104 26.37 24.12 1.95
N ILE A 105 25.46 24.02 2.92
CA ILE A 105 25.33 25.00 4.01
C ILE A 105 26.52 24.91 4.97
N VAL A 106 26.93 23.70 5.35
CA VAL A 106 28.09 23.48 6.22
C VAL A 106 29.37 23.97 5.54
N LEU A 107 29.52 23.69 4.24
CA LEU A 107 30.69 24.11 3.48
C LEU A 107 30.79 25.63 3.32
N ASP A 108 29.68 26.34 3.20
CA ASP A 108 29.64 27.83 3.20
C ASP A 108 30.06 28.40 4.57
N ALA A 109 29.74 27.74 5.68
CA ALA A 109 30.11 28.18 7.03
C ALA A 109 31.59 27.92 7.38
N VAL A 110 32.13 26.76 6.99
CA VAL A 110 33.52 26.36 7.32
C VAL A 110 34.52 26.93 6.32
N THR A 111 34.16 26.98 5.04
CA THR A 111 35.04 27.41 3.93
C THR A 111 34.31 28.38 3.00
N PRO A 112 34.13 29.65 3.43
CA PRO A 112 33.47 30.66 2.61
C PRO A 112 34.31 30.96 1.37
N MET A 113 33.73 30.76 0.18
CA MET A 113 34.36 31.15 -1.09
C MET A 113 34.01 32.59 -1.43
N ASN A 114 34.92 33.29 -2.12
CA ASN A 114 34.72 34.67 -2.58
C ASN A 114 33.60 34.82 -3.63
N LYS A 115 33.09 33.70 -4.15
CA LYS A 115 31.86 33.60 -4.98
C LYS A 115 30.90 32.61 -4.30
N SER A 116 29.60 32.90 -4.33
CA SER A 116 28.58 31.99 -3.80
C SER A 116 28.61 30.65 -4.54
N ARG A 117 28.49 29.54 -3.82
CA ARG A 117 28.36 28.21 -4.44
C ARG A 117 27.02 28.13 -5.18
N PRO A 118 26.95 27.52 -6.37
CA PRO A 118 25.67 27.38 -7.07
C PRO A 118 24.73 26.50 -6.24
N ARG A 119 23.66 27.12 -5.73
CA ARG A 119 22.60 26.47 -4.96
C ARG A 119 21.56 25.95 -5.93
N LYS A 120 21.71 24.71 -6.41
CA LYS A 120 20.74 24.06 -7.27
C LYS A 120 19.86 23.13 -6.43
N VAL A 121 18.57 23.44 -6.36
CA VAL A 121 17.54 22.51 -5.87
C VAL A 121 17.49 21.35 -6.87
N LYS A 122 17.33 20.11 -6.41
CA LYS A 122 17.34 18.93 -7.32
C LYS A 122 16.03 18.77 -8.09
N ILE A 123 14.98 19.45 -7.65
CA ILE A 123 13.64 19.40 -8.21
C ILE A 123 13.29 20.79 -8.72
N ASP A 124 12.99 20.89 -10.02
CA ASP A 124 12.48 22.12 -10.62
C ASP A 124 11.04 22.32 -10.14
N PHE A 125 10.87 23.20 -9.15
CA PHE A 125 9.54 23.62 -8.71
C PHE A 125 9.13 24.88 -9.46
N GLU A 126 8.02 24.83 -10.21
CA GLU A 126 7.43 25.99 -10.89
C GLU A 126 6.69 26.92 -9.91
N PHE A 127 7.39 27.47 -8.91
CA PHE A 127 6.79 28.47 -8.01
C PHE A 127 6.77 29.89 -8.61
N PHE A 128 7.29 30.10 -9.83
CA PHE A 128 7.38 31.41 -10.51
C PHE A 128 8.05 32.52 -9.65
N ILE A 129 8.88 32.13 -8.67
CA ILE A 129 9.58 33.01 -7.71
C ILE A 129 11.08 32.74 -7.82
N ASP A 130 11.91 33.79 -7.70
CA ASP A 130 13.37 33.71 -7.81
C ASP A 130 13.98 32.68 -6.83
N GLU A 131 14.60 31.65 -7.41
CA GLU A 131 15.19 30.51 -6.70
C GLU A 131 16.32 30.92 -5.74
N GLN A 132 17.08 31.97 -6.08
CA GLN A 132 18.24 32.37 -5.28
C GLN A 132 17.84 33.13 -4.02
N GLN A 133 16.76 33.92 -4.08
CA GLN A 133 16.26 34.70 -2.95
C GLN A 133 15.54 33.82 -1.91
N TYR A 134 14.87 32.75 -2.34
CA TYR A 134 14.03 31.89 -1.48
C TYR A 134 14.58 30.48 -1.26
N PHE A 135 15.87 30.27 -1.52
CA PHE A 135 16.53 28.96 -1.44
C PHE A 135 16.16 28.11 -0.20
N TYR A 136 16.16 28.70 1.01
CA TYR A 136 15.82 27.96 2.23
C TYR A 136 14.36 27.49 2.29
N VAL A 137 13.44 28.23 1.68
CA VAL A 137 12.02 27.83 1.60
C VAL A 137 11.87 26.63 0.66
N TYR A 138 12.55 26.65 -0.50
CA TYR A 138 12.58 25.49 -1.39
C TYR A 138 13.20 24.26 -0.73
N LEU A 139 14.32 24.41 -0.04
CA LEU A 139 14.99 23.31 0.66
C LEU A 139 14.10 22.68 1.75
N ILE A 140 13.40 23.49 2.55
CA ILE A 140 12.45 23.00 3.56
C ILE A 140 11.28 22.28 2.90
N ASN A 141 10.71 22.84 1.82
CA ASN A 141 9.62 22.21 1.09
C ASN A 141 10.03 20.88 0.43
N GLU A 142 11.26 20.79 -0.09
CA GLU A 142 11.84 19.57 -0.63
C GLU A 142 11.95 18.50 0.46
N ILE A 143 12.57 18.83 1.60
CA ILE A 143 12.69 17.93 2.77
C ILE A 143 11.32 17.43 3.22
N ILE A 144 10.34 18.32 3.40
CA ILE A 144 9.00 17.95 3.85
C ILE A 144 8.33 17.01 2.85
N THR A 145 8.38 17.34 1.55
CA THR A 145 7.80 16.51 0.48
C THR A 145 8.43 15.11 0.46
N VAL A 146 9.77 15.03 0.54
CA VAL A 146 10.49 13.76 0.57
C VAL A 146 10.13 12.93 1.80
N LEU A 147 10.07 13.55 2.98
CA LEU A 147 9.68 12.86 4.21
C LEU A 147 8.26 12.29 4.11
N ILE A 148 7.29 13.08 3.65
CA ILE A 148 5.91 12.62 3.44
C ILE A 148 5.89 11.43 2.47
N GLY A 149 6.63 11.52 1.36
CA GLY A 149 6.75 10.43 0.38
C GLY A 149 7.32 9.15 0.99
N ILE A 150 8.39 9.23 1.77
CA ILE A 150 9.00 8.07 2.42
C ILE A 150 8.06 7.44 3.46
N PHE A 151 7.43 8.25 4.31
CA PHE A 151 6.50 7.74 5.33
C PHE A 151 5.26 7.08 4.70
N THR A 152 4.73 7.65 3.62
CA THR A 152 3.58 7.05 2.90
C THR A 152 3.96 5.71 2.28
N ILE A 153 5.11 5.60 1.61
CA ILE A 153 5.60 4.32 1.08
C ILE A 153 5.78 3.29 2.20
N LEU A 154 6.42 3.67 3.31
CA LEU A 154 6.65 2.79 4.45
C LEU A 154 5.34 2.29 5.08
N ALA A 155 4.38 3.19 5.30
CA ALA A 155 3.08 2.85 5.88
C ALA A 155 2.28 1.92 4.96
N THR A 156 2.23 2.23 3.66
CA THR A 156 1.45 1.44 2.69
C THR A 156 2.11 0.09 2.45
N GLY A 157 3.43 0.05 2.30
CA GLY A 157 4.20 -1.19 2.11
C GLY A 157 4.11 -2.14 3.31
N SER A 158 4.24 -1.62 4.53
CA SER A 158 4.13 -2.44 5.75
C SER A 158 2.73 -3.01 5.96
N LEU A 159 1.68 -2.24 5.63
CA LEU A 159 0.29 -2.70 5.67
C LEU A 159 0.03 -3.81 4.64
N SER A 160 0.48 -3.64 3.41
CA SER A 160 0.37 -4.66 2.35
C SER A 160 1.10 -5.95 2.73
N PHE A 161 2.32 -5.85 3.26
CA PHE A 161 3.06 -7.00 3.78
C PHE A 161 2.31 -7.71 4.90
N ALA A 162 1.69 -6.96 5.83
CA ALA A 162 0.89 -7.56 6.91
C ALA A 162 -0.27 -8.41 6.36
N PHE A 163 -0.98 -7.93 5.32
CA PHE A 163 -2.05 -8.69 4.67
C PHE A 163 -1.54 -9.96 3.99
N ILE A 164 -0.43 -9.87 3.26
CA ILE A 164 0.21 -11.03 2.63
C ILE A 164 0.60 -12.06 3.69
N ARG A 165 1.22 -11.62 4.79
CA ARG A 165 1.66 -12.51 5.88
C ARG A 165 0.48 -13.17 6.59
N HIS A 166 -0.64 -12.47 6.76
CA HIS A 166 -1.90 -13.07 7.25
C HIS A 166 -2.40 -14.15 6.31
N CYS A 167 -2.44 -13.89 5.00
CA CYS A 167 -2.83 -14.88 4.00
C CYS A 167 -1.90 -16.10 3.99
N CYS A 168 -0.58 -15.90 4.10
CA CYS A 168 0.37 -17.00 4.22
C CYS A 168 0.10 -17.86 5.46
N ALA A 169 -0.23 -17.23 6.59
CA ALA A 169 -0.55 -17.94 7.83
C ALA A 169 -1.85 -18.75 7.70
N THR A 170 -2.91 -18.18 7.10
CA THR A 170 -4.18 -18.91 6.87
C THR A 170 -3.99 -20.08 5.90
N PHE A 171 -3.18 -19.93 4.84
CA PHE A 171 -2.82 -21.03 3.95
C PHE A 171 -2.02 -22.12 4.69
N LYS A 172 -1.09 -21.74 5.56
CA LYS A 172 -0.33 -22.72 6.36
C LYS A 172 -1.24 -23.48 7.32
N ILE A 173 -2.22 -22.82 7.92
CA ILE A 173 -3.26 -23.46 8.75
C ILE A 173 -4.08 -24.44 7.91
N ALA A 174 -4.58 -24.02 6.74
CA ALA A 174 -5.34 -24.89 5.84
C ALA A 174 -4.53 -26.13 5.41
N SER A 175 -3.25 -25.95 5.06
CA SER A 175 -2.34 -27.05 4.73
C SER A 175 -2.18 -28.04 5.89
N ASN A 176 -1.97 -27.53 7.11
CA ASN A 176 -1.82 -28.38 8.29
C ASN A 176 -3.12 -29.14 8.62
N LEU A 177 -4.29 -28.55 8.37
CA LEU A 177 -5.58 -29.22 8.53
C LEU A 177 -5.72 -30.39 7.55
N ILE A 178 -5.33 -30.20 6.30
CA ILE A 178 -5.32 -31.25 5.25
C ILE A 178 -4.33 -32.35 5.62
N GLU A 179 -3.11 -32.00 6.04
CA GLU A 179 -2.09 -32.96 6.44
C GLU A 179 -2.53 -33.82 7.63
N LYS A 180 -3.16 -33.21 8.65
CA LYS A 180 -3.75 -33.92 9.80
C LYS A 180 -4.95 -34.81 9.40
N THR A 181 -5.52 -34.63 8.22
CA THR A 181 -6.63 -35.46 7.72
C THR A 181 -6.17 -36.59 6.80
N VAL A 182 -5.09 -36.42 6.06
CA VAL A 182 -4.48 -37.49 5.26
C VAL A 182 -3.90 -38.55 6.21
N PRO A 183 -4.37 -39.81 6.18
CA PRO A 183 -4.05 -40.79 7.20
C PRO A 183 -2.66 -41.36 6.93
N LYS A 184 -1.59 -40.68 7.38
CA LYS A 184 -0.28 -41.32 7.42
C LYS A 184 -0.10 -42.20 8.67
N HIS A 185 -0.83 -41.98 9.78
CA HIS A 185 -0.69 -42.83 10.99
C HIS A 185 -1.81 -42.64 12.05
N THR A 186 -3.06 -43.04 11.80
CA THR A 186 -4.04 -43.18 12.91
C THR A 186 -5.18 -44.15 12.57
N LEU A 187 -5.02 -45.40 13.04
CA LEU A 187 -5.89 -46.55 12.82
C LEU A 187 -6.90 -46.80 13.97
N GLN A 188 -7.35 -45.77 14.71
CA GLN A 188 -8.12 -45.98 15.95
C GLN A 188 -9.39 -45.13 16.13
N ILE A 189 -10.08 -44.74 15.04
CA ILE A 189 -11.39 -44.07 15.14
C ILE A 189 -12.41 -44.84 14.28
N PRO A 190 -13.64 -45.11 14.76
CA PRO A 190 -14.69 -45.75 13.95
C PRO A 190 -14.91 -44.99 12.63
N SER A 191 -15.06 -45.74 11.54
CA SER A 191 -14.96 -45.27 10.15
C SER A 191 -15.88 -44.08 9.83
N TYR A 192 -17.10 -44.07 10.37
CA TYR A 192 -18.09 -43.04 10.10
C TYR A 192 -17.74 -41.67 10.73
N GLN A 193 -17.42 -41.65 12.03
CA GLN A 193 -17.09 -40.42 12.76
C GLN A 193 -15.75 -39.81 12.26
N LYS A 194 -14.80 -40.68 11.89
CA LYS A 194 -13.55 -40.29 11.24
C LYS A 194 -13.80 -39.59 9.89
N THR A 195 -14.70 -40.14 9.07
CA THR A 195 -15.05 -39.58 7.77
C THR A 195 -15.78 -38.24 7.90
N HIS A 196 -16.67 -38.09 8.89
CA HIS A 196 -17.35 -36.83 9.17
C HIS A 196 -16.38 -35.71 9.59
N ILE A 197 -15.49 -35.98 10.56
CA ILE A 197 -14.49 -35.00 11.03
C ILE A 197 -13.51 -34.65 9.90
N MET A 198 -13.15 -35.61 9.06
CA MET A 198 -12.28 -35.40 7.91
C MET A 198 -12.94 -34.50 6.86
N CYS A 199 -14.20 -34.77 6.50
CA CYS A 199 -14.96 -33.96 5.56
C CYS A 199 -15.16 -32.53 6.08
N GLN A 200 -15.44 -32.36 7.38
CA GLN A 200 -15.56 -31.04 8.02
C GLN A 200 -14.26 -30.24 7.96
N ARG A 201 -13.11 -30.87 8.22
CA ARG A 201 -11.79 -30.23 8.14
C ARG A 201 -11.41 -29.85 6.71
N ILE A 202 -11.71 -30.71 5.73
CA ILE A 202 -11.47 -30.42 4.31
C ILE A 202 -12.36 -29.26 3.85
N ASN A 203 -13.65 -29.27 4.18
CA ASN A 203 -14.56 -28.17 3.85
C ASN A 203 -14.09 -26.84 4.48
N ARG A 204 -13.63 -26.86 5.75
CA ARG A 204 -13.05 -25.67 6.40
C ARG A 204 -11.78 -25.21 5.71
N ALA A 205 -10.87 -26.12 5.34
CA ALA A 205 -9.63 -25.77 4.63
C ALA A 205 -9.91 -25.16 3.24
N VAL A 206 -10.82 -25.75 2.46
CA VAL A 206 -11.25 -25.22 1.16
C VAL A 206 -11.90 -23.84 1.32
N HIS A 207 -12.73 -23.65 2.34
CA HIS A 207 -13.34 -22.36 2.64
C HIS A 207 -12.28 -21.29 2.98
N ILE A 208 -11.33 -21.60 3.88
CA ILE A 208 -10.22 -20.70 4.25
C ILE A 208 -9.37 -20.38 3.01
N HIS A 209 -9.07 -21.37 2.17
CA HIS A 209 -8.30 -21.17 0.95
C HIS A 209 -9.03 -20.25 -0.04
N ARG A 210 -10.31 -20.50 -0.32
CA ARG A 210 -11.11 -19.67 -1.22
C ARG A 210 -11.22 -18.23 -0.72
N LYS A 211 -11.44 -18.06 0.58
CA LYS A 211 -11.51 -16.75 1.25
C LYS A 211 -10.18 -16.00 1.18
N SER A 212 -9.06 -16.70 1.40
CA SER A 212 -7.71 -16.11 1.33
C SER A 212 -7.33 -15.72 -0.10
N VAL A 213 -7.72 -16.53 -1.10
CA VAL A 213 -7.54 -16.20 -2.52
C VAL A 213 -8.35 -14.96 -2.89
N GLN A 214 -9.61 -14.86 -2.45
CA GLN A 214 -10.41 -13.66 -2.68
C GLN A 214 -9.75 -12.41 -2.08
N LEU A 215 -9.16 -12.51 -0.89
CA LEU A 215 -8.44 -11.37 -0.28
C LEU A 215 -7.24 -10.90 -1.08
N VAL A 216 -6.55 -11.80 -1.77
CA VAL A 216 -5.37 -11.46 -2.59
C VAL A 216 -5.78 -10.77 -3.89
N PHE A 217 -6.98 -11.04 -4.41
CA PHE A 217 -7.49 -10.52 -5.67
C PHE A 217 -8.51 -9.38 -5.53
N THR A 218 -8.75 -8.86 -4.32
CA THR A 218 -9.66 -7.73 -4.03
C THR A 218 -8.89 -6.44 -3.79
#